data_AF-A0A351GER5-F1
#
_entry.id   AF-A0A351GER5-F1
#
_cell.length_a   1.000
_cell.length_b   1.000
_cell.length_c   1.000
_cell.angle_alpha   90.00
_cell.angle_beta   90.00
_cell.angle_gamma   90.00
#
_symmetry.space_group_name_H-M   'P 1'
#
loop_
_entity.id
_entity.type
_entity.pdbx_description
1 polymer ?
#
loop_
_entity_poly.entity_id
_entity_poly.type
_entity_poly.pdbx_seq_one_letter_code
_entity_poly.pdbx_strand_id
1 'polypeptide(L)'
;MFTDNAVILVDSDSIYFRMACVTTKQKEIRVGIDNTMREIQRNCGSDSFLVAIKGRGNFRKEIYPAYKETRKEIEPDVKEALNYGHKYMVEKYSAVEANDMEADDLVAIWAAECRSVDQEYTVVGIDKDLLQIPGTHYNFVKKEITEVDEDTANLKLMLQCLTGDRSDNIPGIKGIGPKKAEKILHGVPMHRRWNRVRA
;
A
#
# COMPACT_ATOMS: atom_id res chain seq x y z
N MET A 1 -11.56 14.57 -18.86
CA MET A 1 -12.31 15.45 -17.95
C MET A 1 -12.37 14.70 -16.64
N PHE A 2 -11.38 14.90 -15.77
CA PHE A 2 -11.48 14.47 -14.37
C PHE A 2 -12.35 15.52 -13.69
N THR A 3 -13.49 15.11 -13.16
CA THR A 3 -14.40 16.01 -12.44
C THR A 3 -13.76 16.47 -11.13
N ASP A 4 -14.06 17.71 -10.73
CA ASP A 4 -13.37 18.52 -9.72
C ASP A 4 -13.35 17.99 -8.26
N ASN A 5 -13.20 16.69 -7.97
CA ASN A 5 -12.98 16.25 -6.58
C ASN A 5 -12.43 14.83 -6.34
N ALA A 6 -11.83 14.13 -7.31
CA ALA A 6 -11.27 12.79 -7.03
C ALA A 6 -10.20 12.85 -5.91
N VAL A 7 -10.30 12.03 -4.86
CA VAL A 7 -9.36 12.08 -3.72
C VAL A 7 -8.16 11.15 -3.97
N ILE A 8 -6.94 11.63 -3.74
CA ILE A 8 -5.72 10.83 -3.86
C ILE A 8 -5.43 10.20 -2.50
N LEU A 9 -5.50 8.87 -2.43
CA LEU A 9 -5.23 8.08 -1.23
C LEU A 9 -3.80 7.53 -1.31
N VAL A 10 -2.89 8.06 -0.51
CA VAL A 10 -1.45 7.79 -0.63
C VAL A 10 -0.96 6.89 0.50
N ASP A 11 -0.40 5.74 0.16
CA ASP A 11 0.54 5.03 1.04
C ASP A 11 1.92 5.70 0.91
N SER A 12 2.31 6.45 1.94
CA SER A 12 3.50 7.28 1.90
C SER A 12 4.78 6.61 2.38
N ASP A 13 4.71 5.41 2.98
CA ASP A 13 5.87 4.76 3.60
C ASP A 13 6.99 4.56 2.58
N SER A 14 6.60 4.10 1.39
CA SER A 14 7.53 3.86 0.28
C SER A 14 8.18 5.15 -0.27
N ILE A 15 7.54 6.31 -0.12
CA ILE A 15 8.04 7.59 -0.67
C ILE A 15 9.29 8.01 0.09
N TYR A 16 9.18 8.21 1.41
CA TYR A 16 10.32 8.67 2.20
C TYR A 16 11.34 7.55 2.45
N PHE A 17 10.92 6.28 2.47
CA PHE A 17 11.84 5.15 2.58
C PHE A 17 12.84 5.12 1.42
N ARG A 18 12.35 5.28 0.19
CA ARG A 18 13.21 5.34 -1.00
C ARG A 18 14.19 6.50 -0.94
N MET A 19 13.81 7.64 -0.37
CA MET A 19 14.71 8.79 -0.22
C MET A 19 15.80 8.50 0.80
N ALA A 20 15.44 7.92 1.95
CA ALA A 20 16.38 7.55 3.00
C ALA A 20 17.39 6.47 2.55
N CYS A 21 17.02 5.60 1.60
CA CYS A 21 17.95 4.63 0.99
C CYS A 21 18.96 5.26 0.01
N VAL A 22 18.73 6.49 -0.44
CA VAL A 22 19.60 7.18 -1.42
C VAL A 22 20.47 8.24 -0.74
N THR A 23 19.97 8.89 0.31
CA THR A 23 20.66 9.98 0.98
C THR A 23 20.23 10.12 2.44
N THR A 24 21.17 10.51 3.29
CA THR A 24 20.92 10.88 4.69
C THR A 24 20.77 12.38 4.88
N LYS A 25 20.97 13.19 3.82
CA LYS A 25 20.84 14.64 3.92
C LYS A 25 19.37 15.06 3.93
N GLN A 26 18.92 15.59 5.06
CA GLN A 26 17.55 16.09 5.26
C GLN A 26 17.04 16.98 4.12
N LYS A 27 17.87 17.90 3.60
CA LYS A 27 17.50 18.77 2.47
C LYS A 27 17.15 17.98 1.20
N GLU A 28 17.91 16.95 0.88
CA GLU A 28 17.68 16.12 -0.30
C GLU A 28 16.44 15.24 -0.11
N ILE A 29 16.23 14.70 1.10
CA ILE A 29 15.05 13.91 1.46
C ILE A 29 13.76 14.71 1.24
N ARG A 30 13.65 15.91 1.84
CA ARG A 30 12.44 16.74 1.68
C ARG A 30 12.17 17.16 0.24
N VAL A 31 13.23 17.47 -0.52
CA VAL A 31 13.09 17.82 -1.95
C VAL A 31 12.60 16.62 -2.76
N GLY A 32 13.12 15.42 -2.47
CA GLY A 32 12.69 14.19 -3.12
C GLY A 32 11.23 13.82 -2.80
N ILE A 33 10.83 13.96 -1.54
CA ILE A 33 9.43 13.82 -1.10
C ILE A 33 8.55 14.81 -1.86
N ASP A 34 8.88 16.10 -1.84
CA ASP A 34 8.11 17.14 -2.50
C ASP A 34 7.96 16.91 -4.00
N ASN A 35 9.04 16.49 -4.67
CA ASN A 35 9.00 16.19 -6.10
C ASN A 35 8.09 14.99 -6.39
N THR A 36 8.11 13.97 -5.54
CA THR A 36 7.24 12.79 -5.68
C THR A 36 5.78 13.18 -5.48
N MET A 37 5.46 13.95 -4.42
CA MET A 37 4.09 14.40 -4.15
C MET A 37 3.54 15.31 -5.26
N ARG A 38 4.34 16.24 -5.80
CA ARG A 38 3.94 17.05 -6.96
C ARG A 38 3.76 16.21 -8.23
N GLU A 39 4.56 15.16 -8.41
CA GLU A 39 4.39 14.26 -9.54
C GLU A 39 3.08 13.47 -9.40
N ILE A 40 2.77 12.95 -8.22
CA ILE A 40 1.51 12.28 -7.93
C ILE A 40 0.32 13.22 -8.22
N GLN A 41 0.34 14.43 -7.67
CA GLN A 41 -0.68 15.47 -7.90
C GLN A 41 -0.95 15.67 -9.39
N ARG A 42 0.10 15.90 -10.17
CA ARG A 42 0.01 16.17 -11.61
C ARG A 42 -0.50 14.98 -12.41
N ASN A 43 -0.08 13.75 -12.09
CA ASN A 43 -0.48 12.57 -12.85
C ASN A 43 -1.87 12.05 -12.46
N CYS A 44 -2.29 12.26 -11.22
CA CYS A 44 -3.64 11.92 -10.77
C CYS A 44 -4.66 13.02 -11.06
N GLY A 45 -4.21 14.26 -11.34
CA GLY A 45 -5.08 15.37 -11.73
C GLY A 45 -5.93 15.93 -10.60
N SER A 46 -5.49 15.78 -9.33
CA SER A 46 -6.20 16.28 -8.16
C SER A 46 -5.25 16.88 -7.11
N ASP A 47 -5.78 17.83 -6.35
CA ASP A 47 -5.09 18.50 -5.23
C ASP A 47 -5.54 17.98 -3.85
N SER A 48 -6.55 17.10 -3.82
CA SER A 48 -7.11 16.53 -2.59
C SER A 48 -6.35 15.26 -2.21
N PHE A 49 -5.65 15.29 -1.07
CA PHE A 49 -4.85 14.17 -0.58
C PHE A 49 -5.37 13.67 0.77
N LEU A 50 -5.44 12.35 0.90
CA LEU A 50 -5.39 11.66 2.18
C LEU A 50 -4.12 10.81 2.19
N VAL A 51 -3.22 11.10 3.13
CA VAL A 51 -1.89 10.49 3.16
C VAL A 51 -1.80 9.59 4.38
N ALA A 52 -1.72 8.27 4.18
CA ALA A 52 -1.48 7.31 5.23
C ALA A 52 0.02 7.14 5.44
N ILE A 53 0.43 7.02 6.70
CA ILE A 53 1.82 6.76 7.07
C ILE A 53 1.86 5.77 8.22
N LYS A 54 2.94 5.00 8.32
CA LYS A 54 3.18 4.09 9.43
C LYS A 54 2.96 4.77 10.79
N GLY A 55 2.05 4.21 11.59
CA GLY A 55 1.84 4.58 12.98
C GLY A 55 2.49 3.62 13.98
N ARG A 56 1.93 3.60 15.20
CA ARG A 56 2.33 2.73 16.30
C ARG A 56 1.43 1.50 16.34
N GLY A 57 1.96 0.36 16.81
CA GLY A 57 1.17 -0.88 16.89
C GLY A 57 0.92 -1.49 15.51
N ASN A 58 0.49 -2.76 15.49
CA ASN A 58 0.06 -3.47 14.28
C ASN A 58 -0.62 -4.79 14.70
N PHE A 59 -1.93 -4.91 14.47
CA PHE A 59 -2.71 -6.10 14.81
C PHE A 59 -2.16 -7.39 14.17
N ARG A 60 -1.45 -7.31 13.03
CA ARG A 60 -0.87 -8.48 12.36
C ARG A 60 0.15 -9.20 13.26
N LYS A 61 0.85 -8.49 14.15
CA LYS A 61 1.80 -9.09 15.11
C LYS A 61 1.12 -9.81 16.26
N GLU A 62 -0.11 -9.43 16.60
CA GLU A 62 -0.92 -10.13 17.60
C GLU A 62 -1.43 -11.45 17.04
N ILE A 63 -1.80 -11.47 15.75
CA ILE A 63 -2.27 -12.65 15.03
C ILE A 63 -1.12 -13.60 14.69
N TYR A 64 -0.01 -13.05 14.18
CA TYR A 64 1.16 -13.81 13.74
C TYR A 64 2.45 -13.13 14.22
N PRO A 65 3.02 -13.55 15.37
CA PRO A 65 4.18 -12.89 15.97
C PRO A 65 5.43 -12.79 15.08
N ALA A 66 5.61 -13.75 14.16
CA ALA A 66 6.75 -13.76 13.22
C ALA A 66 6.54 -12.82 12.01
N TYR A 67 5.44 -12.06 11.96
CA TYR A 67 5.15 -11.11 10.90
C TYR A 67 6.26 -10.06 10.75
N LYS A 68 6.82 -9.96 9.54
CA LYS A 68 7.95 -9.07 9.19
C LYS A 68 9.21 -9.26 10.07
N GLU A 69 9.35 -10.39 10.76
CA GLU A 69 10.48 -10.68 11.65
C GLU A 69 11.81 -10.81 10.89
N THR A 70 11.77 -11.23 9.62
CA THR A 70 12.95 -11.41 8.76
C THR A 70 13.51 -10.11 8.18
N ARG A 71 12.92 -8.95 8.51
CA ARG A 71 13.43 -7.66 8.06
C ARG A 71 14.78 -7.36 8.71
N LYS A 72 15.77 -7.02 7.88
CA LYS A 72 17.11 -6.65 8.36
C LYS A 72 17.04 -5.38 9.19
N GLU A 73 17.92 -5.28 10.19
CA GLU A 73 18.14 -4.02 10.88
C GLU A 73 18.64 -2.96 9.90
N ILE A 74 18.12 -1.75 10.09
CA ILE A 74 18.47 -0.58 9.29
C ILE A 74 19.63 0.13 9.98
N GLU A 75 20.63 0.55 9.21
CA GLU A 75 21.78 1.29 9.71
C GLU A 75 21.34 2.58 10.45
N PRO A 76 22.03 3.00 11.54
CA PRO A 76 21.57 4.10 12.38
C PRO A 76 21.34 5.43 11.66
N ASP A 77 22.19 5.75 10.68
CA ASP A 77 22.10 6.96 9.85
C ASP A 77 20.91 6.91 8.89
N VAL A 78 20.65 5.76 8.28
CA VAL A 78 19.44 5.53 7.47
C VAL A 78 18.19 5.59 8.34
N LYS A 79 18.25 5.08 9.57
CA LYS A 79 17.14 5.19 10.53
C LYS A 79 16.85 6.64 10.90
N GLU A 80 17.86 7.47 11.09
CA GLU A 80 17.68 8.92 11.31
C GLU A 80 17.04 9.59 10.09
N ALA A 81 17.51 9.25 8.88
CA ALA A 81 16.92 9.74 7.63
C ALA A 81 15.45 9.35 7.47
N LEU A 82 15.08 8.10 7.83
CA LEU A 82 13.70 7.62 7.83
C LEU A 82 12.83 8.39 8.81
N ASN A 83 13.32 8.61 10.03
CA ASN A 83 12.59 9.37 11.06
C ASN A 83 12.36 10.82 10.59
N TYR A 84 13.35 11.44 9.95
CA TYR A 84 13.20 12.76 9.37
C TYR A 84 12.13 12.78 8.27
N GLY A 85 12.19 11.82 7.33
CA GLY A 85 11.22 11.71 6.24
C GLY A 85 9.79 11.49 6.73
N HIS A 86 9.62 10.61 7.71
CA HIS A 86 8.33 10.36 8.38
C HIS A 86 7.77 11.63 9.01
N LYS A 87 8.59 12.30 9.84
CA LYS A 87 8.21 13.57 10.48
C LYS A 87 7.83 14.63 9.45
N TYR A 88 8.59 14.75 8.36
CA TYR A 88 8.32 15.72 7.31
C TYR A 88 6.98 15.44 6.61
N MET A 89 6.64 14.18 6.34
CA MET A 89 5.33 13.80 5.78
C MET A 89 4.18 14.22 6.70
N VAL A 90 4.30 13.98 8.01
CA VAL A 90 3.30 14.39 9.00
C VAL A 90 3.16 15.92 9.04
N GLU A 91 4.27 16.66 9.16
CA GLU A 91 4.25 18.12 9.31
C GLU A 91 3.85 18.86 8.04
N LYS A 92 4.28 18.41 6.87
CA LYS A 92 4.07 19.12 5.59
C LYS A 92 2.82 18.66 4.85
N TYR A 93 2.55 17.36 4.85
CA TYR A 93 1.46 16.75 4.07
C TYR A 93 0.30 16.28 4.95
N SER A 94 0.32 16.63 6.25
CA SER A 94 -0.71 16.22 7.21
C SER A 94 -0.96 14.71 7.20
N ALA A 95 0.12 13.92 7.03
CA ALA A 95 0.01 12.48 6.96
C ALA A 95 -0.59 11.91 8.26
N VAL A 96 -1.58 11.04 8.10
CA VAL A 96 -2.33 10.41 9.17
C VAL A 96 -1.64 9.10 9.55
N GLU A 97 -1.22 9.00 10.80
CA GLU A 97 -0.60 7.78 11.33
C GLU A 97 -1.63 6.65 11.43
N ALA A 98 -1.36 5.56 10.71
CA ALA A 98 -2.11 4.31 10.81
C ALA A 98 -1.73 3.59 12.11
N ASN A 99 -2.42 3.93 13.21
CA ASN A 99 -2.20 3.32 14.50
C ASN A 99 -2.94 1.98 14.62
N ASP A 100 -2.28 1.01 15.23
CA ASP A 100 -2.70 -0.37 15.43
C ASP A 100 -2.92 -1.19 14.14
N MET A 101 -2.61 -0.60 12.99
CA MET A 101 -2.75 -1.16 11.65
C MET A 101 -1.59 -0.71 10.75
N GLU A 102 -1.56 -1.15 9.48
CA GLU A 102 -0.60 -0.66 8.49
C GLU A 102 -1.19 0.48 7.65
N ALA A 103 -0.33 1.23 6.95
CA ALA A 103 -0.76 2.34 6.12
C ALA A 103 -1.69 1.88 4.97
N ASP A 104 -1.48 0.66 4.45
CA ASP A 104 -2.33 0.02 3.45
C ASP A 104 -3.77 -0.21 3.95
N ASP A 105 -3.95 -0.58 5.23
CA ASP A 105 -5.27 -0.76 5.85
C ASP A 105 -6.02 0.57 5.90
N LEU A 106 -5.34 1.64 6.31
CA LEU A 106 -5.94 2.97 6.39
C LEU A 106 -6.34 3.48 5.00
N VAL A 107 -5.52 3.23 3.98
CA VAL A 107 -5.85 3.50 2.57
C VAL A 107 -7.06 2.68 2.12
N ALA A 108 -7.14 1.40 2.48
CA ALA A 108 -8.27 0.53 2.16
C ALA A 108 -9.57 1.00 2.83
N ILE A 109 -9.49 1.48 4.08
CA ILE A 109 -10.63 2.08 4.81
C ILE A 109 -11.12 3.33 4.08
N TRP A 110 -10.24 4.27 3.75
CA TRP A 110 -10.63 5.49 3.02
C TRP A 110 -11.20 5.18 1.63
N ALA A 111 -10.65 4.19 0.92
CA ALA A 111 -11.21 3.76 -0.35
C ALA A 111 -12.64 3.22 -0.17
N ALA A 112 -12.89 2.41 0.86
CA ALA A 112 -14.23 1.92 1.17
C ALA A 112 -15.19 3.07 1.56
N GLU A 113 -14.73 4.05 2.32
CA GLU A 113 -15.50 5.25 2.67
C GLU A 113 -15.86 6.06 1.41
N CYS A 114 -14.90 6.33 0.52
CA CYS A 114 -15.14 7.02 -0.74
C CYS A 114 -16.20 6.28 -1.59
N ARG A 115 -16.08 4.96 -1.71
CA ARG A 115 -17.07 4.13 -2.40
C ARG A 115 -18.46 4.19 -1.78
N SER A 116 -18.56 4.30 -0.47
CA SER A 116 -19.86 4.35 0.22
C SER A 116 -20.67 5.61 -0.06
N VAL A 117 -20.01 6.65 -0.58
CA VAL A 117 -20.60 7.95 -0.94
C VAL A 117 -20.41 8.31 -2.41
N ASP A 118 -20.10 7.32 -3.26
CA ASP A 118 -19.85 7.48 -4.71
C ASP A 118 -18.79 8.56 -5.04
N GLN A 119 -17.80 8.72 -4.17
CA GLN A 119 -16.68 9.65 -4.35
C GLN A 119 -15.57 8.97 -5.16
N GLU A 120 -15.14 9.59 -6.26
CA GLU A 120 -13.99 9.14 -7.04
C GLU A 120 -12.71 9.24 -6.22
N TYR A 121 -11.80 8.26 -6.37
CA TYR A 121 -10.51 8.25 -5.72
C TYR A 121 -9.44 7.56 -6.58
N THR A 122 -8.18 7.81 -6.25
CA THR A 122 -7.03 7.09 -6.80
C THR A 122 -6.12 6.63 -5.67
N VAL A 123 -5.88 5.32 -5.60
CA VAL A 123 -4.91 4.72 -4.67
C VAL A 123 -3.51 4.91 -5.23
N VAL A 124 -2.60 5.41 -4.41
CA VAL A 124 -1.22 5.71 -4.81
C VAL A 124 -0.25 4.96 -3.91
N GLY A 125 0.61 4.17 -4.55
CA GLY A 125 1.67 3.45 -3.89
C GLY A 125 2.37 2.49 -4.83
N ILE A 126 3.38 1.80 -4.30
CA ILE A 126 4.14 0.79 -5.05
C ILE A 126 4.00 -0.61 -4.49
N ASP A 127 3.36 -0.75 -3.33
CA ASP A 127 3.10 -2.05 -2.76
C ASP A 127 2.08 -2.80 -3.62
N LYS A 128 2.36 -4.08 -3.86
CA LYS A 128 1.45 -4.95 -4.59
C LYS A 128 0.16 -5.20 -3.83
N ASP A 129 0.16 -5.03 -2.50
CA ASP A 129 -0.99 -5.33 -1.64
C ASP A 129 -2.07 -4.27 -1.74
N LEU A 130 -1.73 -3.04 -2.14
CA LEU A 130 -2.71 -2.02 -2.52
C LEU A 130 -3.60 -2.47 -3.68
N LEU A 131 -3.11 -3.34 -4.58
CA LEU A 131 -3.90 -3.88 -5.68
C LEU A 131 -5.02 -4.83 -5.22
N GLN A 132 -5.17 -5.07 -3.92
CA GLN A 132 -6.31 -5.76 -3.31
C GLN A 132 -7.49 -4.81 -3.03
N ILE A 133 -7.31 -3.51 -3.30
CA ILE A 133 -8.33 -2.48 -3.20
C ILE A 133 -8.89 -2.23 -4.61
N PRO A 134 -10.21 -2.34 -4.85
CA PRO A 134 -10.81 -1.95 -6.13
C PRO A 134 -10.63 -0.45 -6.41
N GLY A 135 -10.59 -0.05 -7.68
CA GLY A 135 -10.51 1.35 -8.12
C GLY A 135 -9.29 1.66 -9.00
N THR A 136 -9.05 2.95 -9.23
CA THR A 136 -7.89 3.47 -9.96
C THR A 136 -6.64 3.44 -9.08
N HIS A 137 -5.54 2.91 -9.61
CA HIS A 137 -4.23 2.86 -8.96
C HIS A 137 -3.19 3.64 -9.76
N TYR A 138 -2.35 4.42 -9.07
CA TYR A 138 -1.18 5.06 -9.66
C TYR A 138 0.11 4.60 -8.98
N ASN A 139 0.99 3.97 -9.76
CA ASN A 139 2.33 3.61 -9.31
C ASN A 139 3.32 4.71 -9.69
N PHE A 140 3.72 5.54 -8.73
CA PHE A 140 4.60 6.69 -8.97
C PHE A 140 6.04 6.34 -9.37
N VAL A 141 6.46 5.08 -9.24
CA VAL A 141 7.78 4.62 -9.71
C VAL A 141 7.72 4.21 -11.17
N LYS A 142 6.69 3.46 -11.56
CA LYS A 142 6.48 3.01 -12.94
C LYS A 142 5.84 4.07 -13.82
N LYS A 143 5.18 5.06 -13.21
CA LYS A 143 4.37 6.10 -13.87
C LYS A 143 3.22 5.48 -14.66
N GLU A 144 2.60 4.47 -14.07
CA GLU A 144 1.53 3.68 -14.67
C GLU A 144 0.26 3.85 -13.86
N ILE A 145 -0.86 4.04 -14.57
CA ILE A 145 -2.21 3.97 -14.02
C ILE A 145 -2.78 2.59 -14.35
N THR A 146 -3.41 1.94 -13.38
CA THR A 146 -4.07 0.64 -13.55
C THR A 146 -5.45 0.69 -12.93
N GLU A 147 -6.46 0.21 -13.65
CA GLU A 147 -7.78 -0.04 -13.09
C GLU A 147 -7.85 -1.45 -12.50
N VAL A 148 -8.34 -1.55 -11.26
CA VAL A 148 -8.54 -2.83 -10.58
C VAL A 148 -10.02 -2.98 -10.25
N ASP A 149 -10.71 -3.91 -10.91
CA ASP A 149 -12.08 -4.23 -10.55
C ASP A 149 -12.17 -5.10 -9.28
N GLU A 150 -13.39 -5.25 -8.73
CA GLU A 150 -13.62 -6.02 -7.51
C GLU A 150 -13.18 -7.49 -7.64
N ASP A 151 -13.42 -8.09 -8.81
CA ASP A 151 -13.07 -9.49 -9.05
C ASP A 151 -11.55 -9.68 -9.03
N THR A 152 -10.79 -8.77 -9.64
CA THR A 152 -9.33 -8.77 -9.69
C THR A 152 -8.72 -8.49 -8.32
N ALA A 153 -9.24 -7.49 -7.61
CA ALA A 153 -8.83 -7.17 -6.24
C ALA A 153 -9.02 -8.39 -5.33
N ASN A 154 -10.21 -9.01 -5.38
CA ASN A 154 -10.50 -10.22 -4.63
C ASN A 154 -9.58 -11.38 -5.04
N LEU A 155 -9.34 -11.58 -6.34
CA LEU A 155 -8.47 -12.65 -6.84
C LEU A 155 -7.05 -12.52 -6.27
N LYS A 156 -6.50 -11.31 -6.20
CA LYS A 156 -5.16 -11.04 -5.65
C LYS A 156 -5.07 -11.43 -4.16
N LEU A 157 -6.06 -11.04 -3.36
CA LEU A 157 -6.15 -11.47 -1.96
C LEU A 157 -6.23 -13.00 -1.85
N MET A 158 -7.09 -13.65 -2.63
CA MET A 158 -7.27 -15.10 -2.59
C MET A 158 -6.00 -15.86 -3.02
N LEU A 159 -5.26 -15.33 -4.00
CA LEU A 159 -3.96 -15.88 -4.39
C LEU A 159 -2.97 -15.79 -3.23
N GLN A 160 -2.87 -14.65 -2.55
CA GLN A 160 -1.99 -14.47 -1.39
C GLN A 160 -2.40 -15.35 -0.20
N CYS A 161 -3.69 -15.59 0.03
CA CYS A 161 -4.15 -16.56 1.04
C CYS A 161 -3.62 -17.98 0.77
N LEU A 162 -3.45 -18.36 -0.51
CA LEU A 162 -2.91 -19.67 -0.88
C LEU A 162 -1.38 -19.71 -0.85
N THR A 163 -0.72 -18.65 -1.34
CA THR A 163 0.73 -18.62 -1.54
C THR A 163 1.51 -18.05 -0.36
N GLY A 164 0.84 -17.36 0.55
CA GLY A 164 1.46 -16.53 1.58
C GLY A 164 2.15 -15.30 0.97
N ASP A 165 2.95 -14.65 1.82
CA ASP A 165 3.80 -13.53 1.46
C ASP A 165 5.19 -13.68 2.09
N ARG A 166 6.18 -14.01 1.27
CA ARG A 166 7.55 -14.20 1.74
C ARG A 166 8.19 -12.91 2.27
N SER A 167 7.88 -11.76 1.69
CA SER A 167 8.44 -10.46 2.09
C SER A 167 8.01 -10.08 3.50
N ASP A 168 6.79 -10.50 3.86
CA ASP A 168 6.17 -10.25 5.16
C ASP A 168 6.28 -11.43 6.13
N ASN A 169 7.03 -12.46 5.73
CA ASN A 169 7.20 -13.71 6.48
C ASN A 169 5.87 -14.47 6.72
N ILE A 170 4.84 -14.23 5.91
CA ILE A 170 3.56 -14.94 5.97
C ILE A 170 3.69 -16.26 5.19
N PRO A 171 3.55 -17.43 5.84
CA PRO A 171 3.64 -18.70 5.14
C PRO A 171 2.39 -18.95 4.28
N GLY A 172 2.60 -19.54 3.11
CA GLY A 172 1.54 -20.09 2.28
C GLY A 172 1.21 -21.55 2.61
N ILE A 173 0.25 -22.12 1.88
CA ILE A 173 -0.08 -23.53 1.99
C ILE A 173 1.06 -24.37 1.38
N LYS A 174 1.57 -25.33 2.15
CA LYS A 174 2.68 -26.20 1.72
C LYS A 174 2.38 -26.86 0.38
N GLY A 175 3.28 -26.67 -0.59
CA GLY A 175 3.16 -27.25 -1.93
C GLY A 175 2.14 -26.54 -2.84
N ILE A 176 1.71 -25.32 -2.49
CA ILE A 176 0.90 -24.44 -3.32
C ILE A 176 1.70 -23.16 -3.62
N GLY A 177 2.39 -23.16 -4.75
CA GLY A 177 3.01 -21.96 -5.31
C GLY A 177 2.07 -21.21 -6.28
N PRO A 178 2.52 -20.08 -6.87
CA PRO A 178 1.70 -19.20 -7.71
C PRO A 178 0.91 -19.94 -8.80
N LYS A 179 1.58 -20.77 -9.62
CA LYS A 179 0.92 -21.54 -10.69
C LYS A 179 -0.19 -22.47 -10.20
N LYS A 180 -0.01 -23.07 -9.01
CA LYS A 180 -1.01 -23.99 -8.45
C LYS A 180 -2.16 -23.21 -7.83
N ALA A 181 -1.89 -22.06 -7.20
CA ALA A 181 -2.92 -21.15 -6.71
C ALA A 181 -3.79 -20.61 -7.85
N GLU A 182 -3.19 -20.16 -8.96
CA GLU A 182 -3.89 -19.76 -10.18
C GLU A 182 -4.79 -20.88 -10.70
N LYS A 183 -4.28 -22.12 -10.78
CA LYS A 183 -5.08 -23.27 -11.20
C LYS A 183 -6.25 -23.58 -10.25
N ILE A 184 -6.09 -23.38 -8.93
CA ILE A 184 -7.14 -23.63 -7.93
C ILE A 184 -8.30 -22.64 -8.07
N LEU A 185 -7.98 -21.39 -8.41
CA LEU A 185 -8.94 -20.28 -8.50
C LEU A 185 -9.44 -20.04 -9.93
N HIS A 186 -8.83 -20.65 -10.94
CA HIS A 186 -9.23 -20.52 -12.33
C HIS A 186 -10.71 -20.89 -12.53
N GLY A 187 -11.48 -19.95 -13.10
CA GLY A 187 -12.92 -20.12 -13.37
C GLY A 187 -13.80 -20.16 -12.11
N VAL A 188 -13.25 -19.91 -10.92
CA VAL A 188 -14.03 -19.84 -9.68
C VAL A 188 -14.67 -18.45 -9.57
N PRO A 189 -16.01 -18.34 -9.51
CA PRO A 189 -16.68 -17.05 -9.32
C PRO A 189 -16.26 -16.39 -8.01
N MET A 190 -16.13 -15.05 -7.99
CA MET A 190 -15.69 -14.27 -6.83
C MET A 190 -16.33 -14.74 -5.50
N HIS A 191 -17.66 -14.83 -5.45
CA HIS A 191 -18.42 -15.22 -4.27
C HIS A 191 -18.14 -16.65 -3.75
N ARG A 192 -17.44 -17.49 -4.53
CA ARG A 192 -17.06 -18.87 -4.15
C ARG A 192 -15.58 -19.04 -3.83
N ARG A 193 -14.72 -18.05 -4.09
CA ARG A 193 -13.27 -18.19 -3.91
C ARG A 193 -12.87 -18.43 -2.46
N TRP A 194 -13.61 -17.85 -1.51
CA TRP A 194 -13.39 -18.12 -0.09
C TRP A 194 -13.51 -19.62 0.26
N ASN A 195 -14.39 -20.37 -0.41
CA ASN A 195 -14.52 -21.82 -0.19
C ASN A 195 -13.33 -22.62 -0.74
N ARG A 196 -12.44 -21.99 -1.52
CA ARG A 196 -11.26 -22.62 -2.13
C ARG A 196 -9.97 -22.32 -1.37
N VAL A 197 -10.00 -21.35 -0.46
CA VAL A 197 -8.83 -20.91 0.32
C VAL A 197 -8.99 -21.17 1.82
N ARG A 198 -10.12 -21.73 2.26
CA ARG A 198 -10.31 -22.26 3.61
C ARG A 198 -9.84 -23.72 3.64
N ALA A 199 -9.16 -24.09 4.72
CA ALA A 199 -8.85 -25.48 5.04
C ALA A 199 -10.12 -26.24 5.45
#